data_AF-A0A7X3XNF8-F1
#
_entry.id   AF-A0A7X3XNF8-F1
#
_cell.length_a   1.000
_cell.length_b   1.000
_cell.length_c   1.000
_cell.angle_alpha   90.00
_cell.angle_beta   90.00
_cell.angle_gamma   90.00
#
_symmetry.space_group_name_H-M   'P 1'
#
loop_
_entity.id
_entity.type
_entity.pdbx_description
1 polymer ?
#
loop_
_entity_poly.entity_id
_entity_poly.type
_entity_poly.pdbx_seq_one_letter_code
_entity_poly.pdbx_strand_id
1 'polypeptide(L)'
;MCIEEKALNAPPFLMKLVHVGHTDSLALSHFQQAALSYGQACYVEAIQHYLAGLKLGAAQHHYVYADLAKAYEMVGEWDTALACLDIALRLCPDSPTALRRKARILDEKACYNTLIAFDDFKEPPPLQFLEQLRVSLTKFPKQVVHSEFFNLTCHSEMNSQTVWNICRLIYRTYSELGEMLGYYPASPISISVANTNGHATTSQRSMPRWASGCYDGGIRLAYCAAGEPVLSILYALLRHEWIHLLIHHLAHGRCPVWLDEGLAQSIARPMFQSERRDLQHAIQKKCLLSCAVLNKPFNRLPTKYRKLAYIQSAAVVEFLIQQFGFPKIRRLLHQLGNGTPIEVAIEQIFGCSLTEIPFLQESAQMSNPAAT
;
A
#
# COMPACT_ATOMS: atom_id res chain seq x y z
N MET A 1 -10.28 -12.88 -43.66
CA MET A 1 -10.77 -14.24 -43.34
C MET A 1 -9.59 -14.98 -42.71
N CYS A 2 -9.75 -15.35 -41.43
CA CYS A 2 -8.88 -16.13 -40.51
C CYS A 2 -7.45 -15.62 -40.26
N ILE A 3 -7.10 -14.98 -39.14
CA ILE A 3 -6.99 -15.38 -37.71
C ILE A 3 -5.97 -16.49 -37.46
N GLU A 4 -4.91 -16.13 -36.72
CA GLU A 4 -4.19 -16.83 -35.61
C GLU A 4 -2.79 -16.21 -35.49
N GLU A 5 -2.14 -15.97 -34.35
CA GLU A 5 -2.52 -15.84 -32.95
C GLU A 5 -1.36 -15.06 -32.28
N LYS A 6 -1.67 -14.14 -31.36
CA LYS A 6 -0.69 -13.24 -30.71
C LYS A 6 0.15 -13.99 -29.68
N ALA A 7 1.45 -14.11 -29.94
CA ALA A 7 2.43 -14.51 -28.92
C ALA A 7 2.48 -13.46 -27.78
N LEU A 8 2.20 -13.93 -26.56
CA LEU A 8 2.39 -13.21 -25.32
C LEU A 8 3.90 -13.00 -25.11
N ASN A 9 4.36 -11.75 -25.09
CA ASN A 9 5.74 -11.39 -24.80
C ASN A 9 6.15 -11.81 -23.38
N ALA A 10 6.85 -12.92 -23.27
CA ALA A 10 7.66 -13.24 -22.08
C ALA A 10 8.89 -12.31 -22.03
N PRO A 11 9.37 -11.92 -20.84
CA PRO A 11 10.54 -11.04 -20.73
C PRO A 11 11.82 -11.72 -21.30
N PRO A 12 12.82 -10.94 -21.76
CA PRO A 12 13.96 -11.41 -22.56
C PRO A 12 14.92 -12.42 -21.88
N PHE A 13 14.63 -12.85 -20.66
CA PHE A 13 15.49 -13.68 -19.83
C PHE A 13 15.50 -15.17 -20.23
N LEU A 14 14.59 -15.59 -21.12
CA LEU A 14 14.45 -16.99 -21.53
C LEU A 14 15.51 -17.51 -22.52
N MET A 15 16.37 -16.65 -23.10
CA MET A 15 17.26 -17.05 -24.20
C MET A 15 18.72 -17.41 -23.82
N LYS A 16 19.09 -17.47 -22.54
CA LYS A 16 20.44 -17.91 -22.12
C LYS A 16 20.41 -19.07 -21.14
N LEU A 17 19.78 -20.18 -21.51
CA LEU A 17 19.87 -21.42 -20.75
C LEU A 17 19.97 -22.61 -21.71
N VAL A 18 21.18 -22.86 -22.22
CA VAL A 18 21.49 -24.09 -22.92
C VAL A 18 22.64 -24.77 -22.21
N HIS A 19 22.35 -26.01 -21.78
CA HIS A 19 23.20 -27.06 -21.18
C HIS A 19 23.41 -27.02 -19.68
N VAL A 20 22.59 -27.77 -18.91
CA VAL A 20 23.05 -28.53 -17.73
C VAL A 20 22.12 -29.72 -17.44
N GLY A 21 22.64 -30.80 -16.84
CA GLY A 21 22.02 -32.10 -16.60
C GLY A 21 20.81 -32.13 -15.63
N HIS A 22 20.37 -33.34 -15.29
CA HIS A 22 19.07 -33.64 -14.66
C HIS A 22 18.75 -32.86 -13.36
N THR A 23 19.76 -32.53 -12.54
CA THR A 23 19.61 -31.75 -11.30
C THR A 23 19.19 -30.30 -11.56
N ASP A 24 19.70 -29.71 -12.63
CA ASP A 24 19.46 -28.31 -12.99
C ASP A 24 18.09 -28.13 -13.64
N SER A 25 17.57 -29.18 -14.30
CA SER A 25 16.23 -29.19 -14.87
C SER A 25 15.14 -29.12 -13.80
N LEU A 26 15.30 -29.81 -12.66
CA LEU A 26 14.31 -29.80 -11.59
C LEU A 26 14.33 -28.48 -10.81
N ALA A 27 15.52 -27.95 -10.51
CA ALA A 27 15.67 -26.63 -9.90
C ALA A 27 15.05 -25.53 -10.78
N LEU A 28 15.26 -25.59 -12.10
CA LEU A 28 14.65 -24.65 -13.05
C LEU A 28 13.12 -24.72 -13.05
N SER A 29 12.54 -25.93 -13.01
CA SER A 29 11.09 -26.11 -12.90
C SER A 29 10.53 -25.44 -11.65
N HIS A 30 11.23 -25.54 -10.51
CA HIS A 30 10.83 -24.84 -9.29
C HIS A 30 10.88 -23.32 -9.44
N PHE A 31 11.92 -22.77 -10.07
CA PHE A 31 12.00 -21.31 -10.28
C PHE A 31 10.93 -20.80 -11.25
N GLN A 32 10.57 -21.57 -12.29
CA GLN A 32 9.47 -21.24 -13.17
C GLN A 32 8.13 -21.20 -12.42
N GLN A 33 7.90 -22.19 -11.56
CA GLN A 33 6.69 -22.22 -10.73
C GLN A 33 6.67 -21.08 -9.71
N ALA A 34 7.83 -20.74 -9.13
CA ALA A 34 7.96 -19.58 -8.25
C ALA A 34 7.57 -18.27 -8.96
N ALA A 35 8.03 -18.08 -10.20
CA ALA A 35 7.69 -16.90 -11.00
C ALA A 35 6.19 -16.86 -11.35
N LEU A 36 5.58 -18.01 -11.65
CA LEU A 36 4.14 -18.13 -11.91
C LEU A 36 3.31 -17.76 -10.66
N SER A 37 3.61 -18.40 -9.52
CA SER A 37 2.97 -18.10 -8.24
C SER A 37 3.13 -16.64 -7.87
N TYR A 38 4.32 -16.05 -8.09
CA TYR A 38 4.54 -14.62 -7.88
C TYR A 38 3.64 -13.76 -8.77
N GLY A 39 3.52 -14.09 -10.06
CA GLY A 39 2.64 -13.37 -11.00
C GLY A 39 1.15 -13.46 -10.62
N GLN A 40 0.76 -14.55 -9.97
CA GLN A 40 -0.58 -14.75 -9.41
C GLN A 40 -0.75 -14.09 -8.04
N ALA A 41 0.34 -13.58 -7.45
CA ALA A 41 0.47 -13.05 -6.09
C ALA A 41 0.30 -14.07 -4.96
N CYS A 42 0.51 -15.34 -5.26
CA CYS A 42 0.72 -16.39 -4.28
C CYS A 42 2.16 -16.32 -3.75
N TYR A 43 2.49 -15.27 -2.99
CA TYR A 43 3.88 -14.98 -2.61
C TYR A 43 4.47 -16.03 -1.67
N VAL A 44 3.67 -16.61 -0.77
CA VAL A 44 4.11 -17.69 0.12
C VAL A 44 4.48 -18.94 -0.68
N GLU A 45 3.65 -19.34 -1.65
CA GLU A 45 3.96 -20.44 -2.56
C GLU A 45 5.19 -20.15 -3.41
N ALA A 46 5.33 -18.91 -3.89
CA ALA A 46 6.52 -18.50 -4.64
C ALA A 46 7.80 -18.65 -3.81
N ILE A 47 7.78 -18.24 -2.54
CA ILE A 47 8.89 -18.45 -1.59
C ILE A 47 9.21 -19.94 -1.46
N GLN A 48 8.20 -20.79 -1.25
CA GLN A 48 8.39 -22.24 -1.12
C GLN A 48 9.05 -22.84 -2.36
N HIS A 49 8.62 -22.44 -3.56
CA HIS A 49 9.21 -22.90 -4.81
C HIS A 49 10.65 -22.38 -5.00
N TYR A 50 10.95 -21.12 -4.72
CA TYR A 50 12.33 -20.61 -4.75
C TYR A 50 13.24 -21.38 -3.79
N LEU A 51 12.79 -21.63 -2.56
CA LEU A 51 13.55 -22.38 -1.57
C LEU A 51 13.75 -23.85 -2.00
N ALA A 52 12.74 -24.48 -2.60
CA ALA A 52 12.85 -25.84 -3.13
C ALA A 52 13.88 -25.90 -4.28
N GLY A 53 13.85 -24.94 -5.21
CA GLY A 53 14.83 -24.86 -6.29
C GLY A 53 16.26 -24.67 -5.76
N LEU A 54 16.45 -23.77 -4.79
CA LEU A 54 17.75 -23.53 -4.16
C LEU A 54 18.31 -24.75 -3.41
N LYS A 55 17.44 -25.62 -2.85
CA LYS A 55 17.85 -26.88 -2.22
C LYS A 55 18.36 -27.92 -3.23
N LEU A 56 17.92 -27.82 -4.48
CA LEU A 56 18.26 -28.77 -5.56
C LEU A 56 19.48 -28.35 -6.38
N GLY A 57 19.94 -27.10 -6.22
CA GLY A 57 21.08 -26.52 -6.95
C GLY A 57 20.94 -25.01 -7.11
N ALA A 58 21.78 -24.39 -7.93
CA ALA A 58 21.67 -22.98 -8.32
C ALA A 58 21.96 -21.90 -7.25
N ALA A 59 22.56 -22.26 -6.11
CA ALA A 59 23.02 -21.32 -5.08
C ALA A 59 24.09 -20.31 -5.56
N GLN A 60 24.66 -20.53 -6.75
CA GLN A 60 25.61 -19.62 -7.40
C GLN A 60 24.92 -18.50 -8.22
N HIS A 61 23.61 -18.57 -8.45
CA HIS A 61 22.90 -17.63 -9.32
C HIS A 61 22.30 -16.47 -8.53
N HIS A 62 22.99 -15.32 -8.55
CA HIS A 62 22.58 -14.12 -7.80
C HIS A 62 21.13 -13.66 -8.06
N TYR A 63 20.61 -13.81 -9.28
CA TYR A 63 19.26 -13.36 -9.64
C TYR A 63 18.16 -14.15 -8.91
N VAL A 64 18.39 -15.43 -8.59
CA VAL A 64 17.43 -16.25 -7.83
C VAL A 64 17.22 -15.67 -6.44
N TYR A 65 18.30 -15.26 -5.77
CA TYR A 65 18.21 -14.60 -4.47
C TYR A 65 17.55 -13.22 -4.54
N ALA A 66 17.78 -12.46 -5.63
CA ALA A 66 17.12 -11.19 -5.84
C ALA A 66 15.60 -11.33 -6.07
N ASP A 67 15.16 -12.41 -6.71
CA ASP A 67 13.74 -12.71 -6.93
C ASP A 67 13.07 -13.37 -5.70
N LEU A 68 13.80 -14.19 -4.94
CA LEU A 68 13.35 -14.67 -3.64
C LEU A 68 13.18 -13.50 -2.65
N ALA A 69 14.13 -12.57 -2.61
CA ALA A 69 14.02 -11.35 -1.80
C ALA A 69 12.78 -10.54 -2.14
N LYS A 70 12.46 -10.41 -3.44
CA LYS A 70 11.23 -9.78 -3.90
C LYS A 70 10.00 -10.49 -3.34
N ALA A 71 9.98 -11.81 -3.27
CA ALA A 71 8.84 -12.55 -2.72
C ALA A 71 8.72 -12.34 -1.19
N TYR A 72 9.82 -12.39 -0.44
CA TYR A 72 9.83 -12.10 1.00
C TYR A 72 9.38 -10.68 1.34
N GLU A 73 9.81 -9.71 0.54
CA GLU A 73 9.34 -8.34 0.66
C GLU A 73 7.82 -8.23 0.53
N MET A 74 7.20 -8.95 -0.41
CA MET A 74 5.74 -8.93 -0.58
C MET A 74 4.98 -9.57 0.59
N VAL A 75 5.64 -10.30 1.49
CA VAL A 75 4.99 -10.84 2.70
C VAL A 75 5.43 -10.09 3.97
N GLY A 76 6.16 -8.97 3.82
CA GLY A 76 6.63 -8.14 4.93
C GLY A 76 7.85 -8.69 5.67
N GLU A 77 8.46 -9.76 5.19
CA GLU A 77 9.66 -10.40 5.76
C GLU A 77 10.93 -9.68 5.32
N TRP A 78 11.04 -8.38 5.66
CA TRP A 78 12.07 -7.50 5.14
C TRP A 78 13.49 -7.91 5.54
N ASP A 79 13.69 -8.43 6.76
CA ASP A 79 15.02 -8.87 7.21
C ASP A 79 15.50 -10.07 6.41
N THR A 80 14.62 -11.04 6.18
CA THR A 80 14.90 -12.21 5.33
C THR A 80 15.14 -11.78 3.88
N ALA A 81 14.36 -10.81 3.38
CA ALA A 81 14.56 -10.26 2.04
C ALA A 81 15.92 -9.56 1.89
N LEU A 82 16.34 -8.78 2.89
CA LEU A 82 17.65 -8.12 2.90
C LEU A 82 18.79 -9.13 2.95
N ALA A 83 18.67 -10.18 3.77
CA ALA A 83 19.65 -11.27 3.82
C ALA A 83 19.79 -12.00 2.47
N CYS A 84 18.68 -12.22 1.76
CA CYS A 84 18.71 -12.75 0.39
C CYS A 84 19.48 -11.81 -0.56
N LEU A 85 19.24 -10.50 -0.48
CA LEU A 85 19.96 -9.51 -1.30
C LEU A 85 21.45 -9.43 -0.96
N ASP A 86 21.83 -9.64 0.30
CA ASP A 86 23.23 -9.73 0.70
C ASP A 86 23.93 -10.97 0.10
N ILE A 87 23.21 -12.08 -0.06
CA ILE A 87 23.73 -13.22 -0.82
C ILE A 87 23.87 -12.85 -2.30
N ALA A 88 22.84 -12.24 -2.90
CA ALA A 88 22.87 -11.84 -4.31
C ALA A 88 24.06 -10.89 -4.61
N LEU A 89 24.31 -9.91 -3.75
CA LEU A 89 25.40 -8.94 -3.90
C LEU A 89 26.78 -9.53 -3.62
N ARG A 90 26.89 -10.57 -2.77
CA ARG A 90 28.15 -11.32 -2.63
C ARG A 90 28.51 -12.08 -3.91
N LEU A 91 27.50 -12.64 -4.60
CA LEU A 91 27.68 -13.36 -5.86
C LEU A 91 27.90 -12.42 -7.06
N CYS A 92 27.26 -11.25 -7.05
CA CYS A 92 27.38 -10.23 -8.09
C CYS A 92 27.29 -8.82 -7.45
N PRO A 93 28.42 -8.22 -7.05
CA PRO A 93 28.44 -6.93 -6.35
C PRO A 93 27.76 -5.78 -7.10
N ASP A 94 27.89 -5.78 -8.44
CA ASP A 94 27.38 -4.71 -9.30
C ASP A 94 25.95 -4.97 -9.81
N SER A 95 25.25 -5.98 -9.28
CA SER A 95 23.90 -6.33 -9.73
C SER A 95 22.92 -5.15 -9.56
N PRO A 96 22.47 -4.48 -10.64
CA PRO A 96 21.64 -3.28 -10.52
C PRO A 96 20.28 -3.60 -9.90
N THR A 97 19.76 -4.80 -10.19
CA THR A 97 18.50 -5.29 -9.62
C THR A 97 18.60 -5.47 -8.11
N ALA A 98 19.66 -6.11 -7.61
CA ALA A 98 19.82 -6.36 -6.18
C ALA A 98 20.05 -5.05 -5.41
N LEU A 99 20.90 -4.14 -5.91
CA LEU A 99 21.14 -2.82 -5.32
C LEU A 99 19.85 -1.99 -5.23
N ARG A 100 19.10 -1.88 -6.34
CA ARG A 100 17.84 -1.13 -6.38
C ARG A 100 16.79 -1.70 -5.43
N ARG A 101 16.68 -3.03 -5.34
CA ARG A 101 15.75 -3.69 -4.41
C ARG A 101 16.14 -3.46 -2.96
N LYS A 102 17.43 -3.61 -2.63
CA LYS A 102 17.94 -3.41 -1.27
C LYS A 102 17.67 -1.99 -0.80
N ALA A 103 17.98 -1.00 -1.64
CA ALA A 103 17.69 0.40 -1.35
C ALA A 103 16.19 0.66 -1.12
N ARG A 104 15.31 0.03 -1.89
CA ARG A 104 13.85 0.17 -1.71
C ARG A 104 13.34 -0.50 -0.44
N ILE A 105 13.78 -1.72 -0.11
CA ILE A 105 13.37 -2.40 1.12
C ILE A 105 13.84 -1.62 2.35
N LEU A 106 15.05 -1.08 2.33
CA LEU A 106 15.55 -0.24 3.44
C LEU A 106 14.72 1.03 3.62
N ASP A 107 14.32 1.69 2.52
CA ASP A 107 13.45 2.87 2.51
C ASP A 107 12.05 2.55 3.08
N GLU A 108 11.43 1.46 2.59
CA GLU A 108 10.13 0.98 3.09
C GLU A 108 10.20 0.61 4.58
N LYS A 109 11.17 -0.23 4.96
CA LYS A 109 11.37 -0.66 6.36
C LYS A 109 11.60 0.54 7.29
N ALA A 110 12.44 1.49 6.88
CA ALA A 110 12.69 2.70 7.66
C ALA A 110 11.40 3.51 7.87
N CYS A 111 10.60 3.71 6.82
CA CYS A 111 9.34 4.42 6.91
C CYS A 111 8.30 3.70 7.78
N TYR A 112 8.17 2.38 7.67
CA TYR A 112 7.19 1.65 8.48
C TYR A 112 7.59 1.58 9.96
N ASN A 113 8.89 1.54 10.25
CA ASN A 113 9.40 1.60 11.62
C ASN A 113 9.10 2.94 12.31
N THR A 114 8.84 4.03 11.57
CA THR A 114 8.43 5.30 12.20
C THR A 114 6.95 5.36 12.54
N LEU A 115 6.11 4.49 11.99
CA LEU A 115 4.66 4.52 12.22
C LEU A 115 4.28 3.94 13.58
N ILE A 116 5.06 2.99 14.07
CA ILE A 116 4.83 2.29 15.34
C ILE A 116 6.17 2.09 16.02
N ALA A 117 6.33 2.64 17.22
CA ALA A 117 7.47 2.35 18.08
C ALA A 117 7.19 1.09 18.92
N PHE A 118 8.21 0.30 19.25
CA PHE A 118 8.03 -0.85 20.16
C PHE A 118 7.50 -0.41 21.54
N ASP A 119 7.91 0.78 21.98
CA ASP A 119 7.43 1.40 23.21
C ASP A 119 5.93 1.74 23.15
N ASP A 120 5.38 1.93 21.95
CA ASP A 120 3.96 2.18 21.78
C ASP A 120 3.13 1.06 22.38
N PHE A 121 3.63 -0.17 22.50
CA PHE A 121 2.88 -1.33 23.03
C PHE A 121 3.21 -1.69 24.49
N LYS A 122 4.13 -0.98 25.15
CA LYS A 122 4.50 -1.26 26.54
C LYS A 122 3.46 -0.77 27.54
N GLU A 123 2.92 0.41 27.33
CA GLU A 123 1.92 1.01 28.22
C GLU A 123 0.50 0.56 27.85
N PRO A 124 -0.36 0.22 28.83
CA PRO A 124 -1.77 -0.03 28.54
C PRO A 124 -2.41 1.24 27.97
N PRO A 125 -3.42 1.13 27.09
CA PRO A 125 -4.21 2.29 26.67
C PRO A 125 -4.79 3.05 27.86
N PRO A 126 -5.19 4.33 27.68
CA PRO A 126 -5.90 5.07 28.72
C PRO A 126 -7.06 4.25 29.30
N LEU A 127 -7.22 4.25 30.63
CA LEU A 127 -8.28 3.51 31.33
C LEU A 127 -9.67 3.80 30.75
N GLN A 128 -9.93 5.06 30.38
CA GLN A 128 -11.16 5.47 29.72
C GLN A 128 -11.44 4.68 28.43
N PHE A 129 -10.42 4.40 27.62
CA PHE A 129 -10.56 3.58 26.42
C PHE A 129 -10.84 2.12 26.77
N LEU A 130 -10.18 1.58 27.80
CA LEU A 130 -10.37 0.20 28.25
C LEU A 130 -11.79 -0.02 28.81
N GLU A 131 -12.33 0.96 29.52
CA GLU A 131 -13.70 0.97 30.01
C GLU A 131 -14.72 1.02 28.85
N GLN A 132 -14.46 1.85 27.83
CA GLN A 132 -15.29 1.98 26.63
C GLN A 132 -15.25 0.74 25.72
N LEU A 133 -14.14 0.00 25.72
CA LEU A 133 -14.05 -1.31 25.08
C LEU A 133 -14.93 -2.37 25.78
N ARG A 134 -15.31 -2.16 27.06
CA ARG A 134 -16.01 -3.15 27.89
C ARG A 134 -15.32 -4.52 27.92
N VAL A 135 -14.00 -4.56 27.73
CA VAL A 135 -13.22 -5.81 27.74
C VAL A 135 -12.45 -5.95 29.05
N SER A 136 -12.50 -7.16 29.64
CA SER A 136 -11.67 -7.51 30.78
C SER A 136 -10.19 -7.51 30.40
N LEU A 137 -9.34 -6.84 31.19
CA LEU A 137 -7.88 -6.81 31.05
C LEU A 137 -7.24 -8.21 31.07
N THR A 138 -7.96 -9.24 31.51
CA THR A 138 -7.44 -10.60 31.71
C THR A 138 -7.91 -11.63 30.68
N LYS A 139 -8.93 -11.33 29.86
CA LYS A 139 -9.49 -12.26 28.88
C LYS A 139 -9.96 -11.52 27.64
N PHE A 140 -9.15 -11.55 26.58
CA PHE A 140 -9.55 -11.03 25.28
C PHE A 140 -10.28 -12.13 24.48
N PRO A 141 -11.46 -11.86 23.93
CA PRO A 141 -12.09 -12.79 22.99
C PRO A 141 -11.14 -12.99 21.82
N LYS A 142 -10.87 -14.26 21.50
CA LYS A 142 -10.14 -14.58 20.29
C LYS A 142 -11.04 -14.10 19.15
N GLN A 143 -10.56 -13.16 18.35
CA GLN A 143 -11.06 -12.84 17.01
C GLN A 143 -12.26 -11.90 16.86
N VAL A 144 -13.11 -11.66 17.88
CA VAL A 144 -14.20 -10.66 17.77
C VAL A 144 -14.19 -9.72 18.96
N VAL A 145 -14.15 -8.42 18.70
CA VAL A 145 -14.10 -7.37 19.72
C VAL A 145 -15.19 -6.34 19.42
N HIS A 146 -16.00 -6.04 20.42
CA HIS A 146 -17.03 -5.00 20.34
C HIS A 146 -16.64 -3.83 21.22
N SER A 147 -16.91 -2.62 20.76
CA SER A 147 -16.71 -1.39 21.52
C SER A 147 -17.70 -0.32 21.10
N GLU A 148 -17.70 0.80 21.81
CA GLU A 148 -18.53 1.96 21.45
C GLU A 148 -18.07 2.65 20.16
N PHE A 149 -16.85 2.39 19.68
CA PHE A 149 -16.26 3.03 18.50
C PHE A 149 -16.13 2.11 17.29
N PHE A 150 -16.01 0.81 17.52
CA PHE A 150 -15.77 -0.17 16.46
C PHE A 150 -16.21 -1.59 16.84
N ASN A 151 -16.46 -2.40 15.81
CA ASN A 151 -16.63 -3.84 15.89
C ASN A 151 -15.53 -4.51 15.06
N LEU A 152 -14.56 -5.16 15.70
CA LEU A 152 -13.42 -5.81 15.05
C LEU A 152 -13.67 -7.31 14.89
N THR A 153 -13.42 -7.84 13.69
CA THR A 153 -13.33 -9.28 13.42
C THR A 153 -11.95 -9.60 12.83
N CYS A 154 -11.19 -10.49 13.44
CA CYS A 154 -9.87 -10.92 12.97
C CYS A 154 -9.88 -12.36 12.47
N HIS A 155 -8.86 -12.73 11.70
CA HIS A 155 -8.61 -14.11 11.28
C HIS A 155 -8.54 -15.07 12.49
N SER A 156 -9.10 -16.28 12.33
CA SER A 156 -9.24 -17.29 13.40
C SER A 156 -7.91 -17.66 14.06
N GLU A 157 -6.82 -17.67 13.32
CA GLU A 157 -5.50 -18.10 13.82
C GLU A 157 -4.66 -16.95 14.41
N MET A 158 -5.16 -15.71 14.39
CA MET A 158 -4.42 -14.55 14.87
C MET A 158 -4.22 -14.59 16.39
N ASN A 159 -3.00 -14.33 16.84
CA ASN A 159 -2.65 -14.29 18.25
C ASN A 159 -3.43 -13.20 19.00
N SER A 160 -3.91 -13.50 20.22
CA SER A 160 -4.62 -12.55 21.09
C SER A 160 -3.84 -11.25 21.33
N GLN A 161 -2.52 -11.30 21.45
CA GLN A 161 -1.68 -10.11 21.60
C GLN A 161 -1.67 -9.24 20.33
N THR A 162 -1.68 -9.86 19.14
CA THR A 162 -1.82 -9.13 17.88
C THR A 162 -3.19 -8.48 17.79
N VAL A 163 -4.27 -9.20 18.12
CA VAL A 163 -5.64 -8.65 18.15
C VAL A 163 -5.71 -7.45 19.10
N TRP A 164 -5.09 -7.58 20.28
CA TRP A 164 -4.97 -6.47 21.24
C TRP A 164 -4.24 -5.26 20.64
N ASN A 165 -3.08 -5.48 20.02
CA ASN A 165 -2.32 -4.42 19.38
C ASN A 165 -3.12 -3.73 18.26
N ILE A 166 -3.91 -4.48 17.49
CA ILE A 166 -4.82 -3.93 16.48
C ILE A 166 -5.89 -3.03 17.13
N CYS A 167 -6.52 -3.45 18.24
CA CYS A 167 -7.46 -2.60 18.97
C CYS A 167 -6.84 -1.26 19.41
N ARG A 168 -5.57 -1.29 19.86
CA ARG A 168 -4.83 -0.07 20.23
C ARG A 168 -4.59 0.85 19.04
N LEU A 169 -4.23 0.26 17.89
CA LEU A 169 -4.02 1.01 16.66
C LEU A 169 -5.33 1.60 16.10
N ILE A 170 -6.46 0.91 16.25
CA ILE A 170 -7.79 1.44 15.93
C ILE A 170 -8.12 2.65 16.79
N TYR A 171 -7.90 2.57 18.11
CA TYR A 171 -8.13 3.72 18.98
C TYR A 171 -7.25 4.91 18.64
N ARG A 172 -5.95 4.67 18.44
CA ARG A 172 -5.02 5.72 18.04
C ARG A 172 -5.47 6.38 16.73
N THR A 173 -5.90 5.59 15.75
CA THR A 173 -6.46 6.08 14.49
C THR A 173 -7.72 6.93 14.72
N TYR A 174 -8.68 6.41 15.49
CA TYR A 174 -9.93 7.11 15.83
C TYR A 174 -9.64 8.47 16.46
N SER A 175 -8.76 8.52 17.46
CA SER A 175 -8.43 9.74 18.21
C SER A 175 -7.65 10.74 17.35
N GLU A 176 -6.53 10.32 16.76
CA GLU A 176 -5.66 11.22 15.99
C GLU A 176 -6.36 11.76 14.74
N LEU A 177 -7.01 10.90 13.97
CA LEU A 177 -7.64 11.32 12.72
C LEU A 177 -8.95 12.07 12.97
N GLY A 178 -9.68 11.70 14.02
CA GLY A 178 -10.89 12.41 14.45
C GLY A 178 -10.58 13.84 14.90
N GLU A 179 -9.49 14.05 15.65
CA GLU A 179 -9.01 15.38 16.00
C GLU A 179 -8.53 16.16 14.77
N MET A 180 -7.71 15.52 13.94
CA MET A 180 -7.11 16.11 12.74
C MET A 180 -8.18 16.66 11.76
N LEU A 181 -9.22 15.88 11.49
CA LEU A 181 -10.30 16.26 10.57
C LEU A 181 -11.55 16.80 11.26
N GLY A 182 -11.58 16.83 12.59
CA GLY A 182 -12.68 17.41 13.38
C GLY A 182 -14.00 16.63 13.26
N TYR A 183 -13.92 15.32 13.03
CA TYR A 183 -15.10 14.45 12.91
C TYR A 183 -14.85 13.10 13.57
N TYR A 184 -15.78 12.70 14.44
CA TYR A 184 -15.79 11.40 15.09
C TYR A 184 -17.05 10.64 14.65
N PRO A 185 -16.94 9.40 14.17
CA PRO A 185 -18.11 8.61 13.82
C PRO A 185 -19.05 8.42 15.01
N ALA A 186 -20.35 8.68 14.81
CA ALA A 186 -21.36 8.57 15.86
C ALA A 186 -21.80 7.11 16.15
N SER A 187 -21.43 6.17 15.30
CA SER A 187 -21.77 4.76 15.42
C SER A 187 -20.53 3.89 15.28
N PRO A 188 -20.49 2.70 15.91
CA PRO A 188 -19.34 1.81 15.83
C PRO A 188 -19.02 1.41 14.39
N ILE A 189 -17.77 1.59 13.98
CA ILE A 189 -17.29 1.18 12.65
C ILE A 189 -17.02 -0.32 12.60
N SER A 190 -17.58 -1.02 11.61
CA SER A 190 -17.24 -2.43 11.38
C SER A 190 -15.86 -2.54 10.74
N ILE A 191 -14.96 -3.33 11.34
CA ILE A 191 -13.59 -3.53 10.90
C ILE A 191 -13.31 -5.03 10.81
N SER A 192 -12.82 -5.51 9.68
CA SER A 192 -12.41 -6.91 9.52
C SER A 192 -10.96 -7.02 9.07
N VAL A 193 -10.18 -7.93 9.67
CA VAL A 193 -8.79 -8.23 9.31
C VAL A 193 -8.67 -9.69 8.90
N ALA A 194 -8.41 -9.95 7.63
CA ALA A 194 -8.31 -11.30 7.07
C ALA A 194 -6.89 -11.62 6.57
N ASN A 195 -6.42 -12.85 6.80
CA ASN A 195 -5.26 -13.38 6.11
C ASN A 195 -5.71 -14.04 4.80
N THR A 196 -5.08 -13.66 3.70
CA THR A 196 -5.39 -14.20 2.36
C THR A 196 -4.57 -15.44 2.03
N ASN A 197 -3.53 -15.75 2.80
CA ASN A 197 -2.58 -16.84 2.52
C ASN A 197 -2.01 -16.82 1.09
N GLY A 198 -2.04 -15.66 0.41
CA GLY A 198 -1.62 -15.52 -0.98
C GLY A 198 -2.69 -15.88 -2.02
N HIS A 199 -3.87 -16.34 -1.62
CA HIS A 199 -4.99 -16.55 -2.53
C HIS A 199 -5.84 -15.29 -2.62
N ALA A 200 -5.86 -14.65 -3.79
CA ALA A 200 -6.71 -13.50 -4.03
C ALA A 200 -8.19 -13.89 -3.87
N THR A 201 -8.88 -13.29 -2.90
CA THR A 201 -10.34 -13.44 -2.81
C THR A 201 -10.99 -12.60 -3.92
N THR A 202 -12.13 -13.06 -4.44
CA THR A 202 -12.80 -12.52 -5.64
C THR A 202 -13.12 -11.01 -5.54
N SER A 203 -13.17 -10.46 -4.33
CA SER A 203 -13.43 -9.04 -4.03
C SER A 203 -12.19 -8.12 -4.08
N GLN A 204 -10.97 -8.64 -4.30
CA GLN A 204 -9.70 -7.89 -4.16
C GLN A 204 -9.00 -7.51 -5.49
N ARG A 205 -9.67 -7.65 -6.64
CA ARG A 205 -9.05 -7.55 -7.98
C ARG A 205 -8.41 -6.20 -8.34
N SER A 206 -8.67 -5.12 -7.59
CA SER A 206 -8.17 -3.77 -7.87
C SER A 206 -7.05 -3.26 -6.95
N MET A 207 -6.70 -3.96 -5.86
CA MET A 207 -5.77 -3.47 -4.84
C MET A 207 -4.40 -4.17 -4.87
N PRO A 208 -3.32 -3.57 -4.32
CA PRO A 208 -2.04 -4.25 -4.13
C PRO A 208 -2.25 -5.56 -3.37
N ARG A 209 -1.84 -6.69 -3.96
CA ARG A 209 -2.25 -8.02 -3.50
C ARG A 209 -1.56 -8.52 -2.21
N TRP A 210 -0.56 -7.80 -1.71
CA TRP A 210 0.20 -8.20 -0.52
C TRP A 210 -0.43 -7.72 0.78
N ALA A 211 -1.04 -6.53 0.74
CA ALA A 211 -1.91 -6.01 1.78
C ALA A 211 -2.85 -4.99 1.14
N SER A 212 -4.15 -5.11 1.41
CA SER A 212 -5.18 -4.25 0.81
C SER A 212 -6.18 -3.82 1.86
N GLY A 213 -6.50 -2.52 1.88
CA GLY A 213 -7.67 -2.01 2.56
C GLY A 213 -8.81 -1.78 1.56
N CYS A 214 -10.04 -1.70 2.08
CA CYS A 214 -11.13 -0.98 1.41
C CYS A 214 -12.14 -0.48 2.43
N TYR A 215 -12.73 0.68 2.15
CA TYR A 215 -13.88 1.22 2.83
C TYR A 215 -15.12 1.18 1.92
N ASP A 216 -16.18 0.50 2.36
CA ASP A 216 -17.47 0.42 1.65
C ASP A 216 -18.69 0.52 2.60
N GLY A 217 -18.50 1.24 3.71
CA GLY A 217 -19.42 1.28 4.86
C GLY A 217 -18.87 0.55 6.08
N GLY A 218 -17.93 -0.37 5.87
CA GLY A 218 -17.00 -0.89 6.89
C GLY A 218 -15.57 -0.85 6.36
N ILE A 219 -14.59 -1.03 7.26
CA ILE A 219 -13.18 -1.12 6.90
C ILE A 219 -12.78 -2.60 6.80
N ARG A 220 -12.34 -3.03 5.63
CA ARG A 220 -11.82 -4.39 5.44
C ARG A 220 -10.35 -4.34 5.11
N LEU A 221 -9.54 -4.93 5.97
CA LEU A 221 -8.10 -5.06 5.82
C LEU A 221 -7.76 -6.52 5.50
N ALA A 222 -6.87 -6.71 4.54
CA ALA A 222 -6.33 -8.00 4.20
C ALA A 222 -4.81 -7.95 4.18
N TYR A 223 -4.18 -9.02 4.65
CA TYR A 223 -2.73 -9.20 4.57
C TYR A 223 -2.39 -10.60 4.02
N CYS A 224 -1.17 -10.76 3.54
CA CYS A 224 -0.63 -12.04 3.08
C CYS A 224 0.65 -12.34 3.85
N ALA A 225 0.56 -13.21 4.86
CA ALA A 225 1.72 -13.71 5.59
C ALA A 225 1.50 -15.17 5.98
N ALA A 226 2.59 -15.91 6.21
CA ALA A 226 2.52 -17.28 6.74
C ALA A 226 2.13 -17.32 8.23
N GLY A 227 2.08 -16.16 8.90
CA GLY A 227 1.74 -16.04 10.31
C GLY A 227 1.05 -14.72 10.63
N GLU A 228 1.61 -13.99 11.59
CA GLU A 228 1.06 -12.71 12.05
C GLU A 228 1.27 -11.58 11.03
N PRO A 229 0.36 -10.59 10.97
CA PRO A 229 0.54 -9.42 10.13
C PRO A 229 1.68 -8.53 10.62
N VAL A 230 2.38 -7.87 9.70
CA VAL A 230 3.25 -6.75 10.04
C VAL A 230 2.38 -5.56 10.47
N LEU A 231 2.38 -5.27 11.78
CA LEU A 231 1.46 -4.29 12.37
C LEU A 231 1.60 -2.87 11.79
N SER A 232 2.80 -2.43 11.42
CA SER A 232 3.04 -1.10 10.84
C SER A 232 2.43 -0.95 9.44
N ILE A 233 2.45 -2.02 8.64
CA ILE A 233 1.76 -2.06 7.34
C ILE A 233 0.25 -2.01 7.57
N LEU A 234 -0.26 -2.87 8.47
CA LEU A 234 -1.69 -2.92 8.77
C LEU A 234 -2.20 -1.59 9.31
N TYR A 235 -1.40 -0.90 10.13
CA TYR A 235 -1.72 0.42 10.65
C TYR A 235 -1.77 1.49 9.56
N ALA A 236 -0.82 1.50 8.63
CA ALA A 236 -0.89 2.40 7.48
C ALA A 236 -2.16 2.19 6.66
N LEU A 237 -2.54 0.93 6.40
CA LEU A 237 -3.79 0.60 5.70
C LEU A 237 -5.03 1.03 6.49
N LEU A 238 -5.06 0.75 7.79
CA LEU A 238 -6.15 1.17 8.66
C LEU A 238 -6.36 2.69 8.59
N ARG A 239 -5.28 3.46 8.71
CA ARG A 239 -5.33 4.93 8.60
C ARG A 239 -5.82 5.38 7.23
N HIS A 240 -5.36 4.74 6.16
CA HIS A 240 -5.78 5.04 4.79
C HIS A 240 -7.30 4.88 4.63
N GLU A 241 -7.84 3.71 4.99
CA GLU A 241 -9.28 3.45 4.89
C GLU A 241 -10.12 4.30 5.85
N TRP A 242 -9.56 4.63 7.02
CA TRP A 242 -10.21 5.52 7.96
C TRP A 242 -10.34 6.94 7.40
N ILE A 243 -9.36 7.44 6.65
CA ILE A 243 -9.44 8.74 6.00
C ILE A 243 -10.56 8.75 4.96
N HIS A 244 -10.70 7.72 4.13
CA HIS A 244 -11.84 7.59 3.20
C HIS A 244 -13.18 7.68 3.93
N LEU A 245 -13.30 7.00 5.08
CA LEU A 245 -14.49 7.09 5.93
C LEU A 245 -14.77 8.52 6.37
N LEU A 246 -13.78 9.25 6.90
CA LEU A 246 -13.97 10.62 7.39
C LEU A 246 -14.30 11.58 6.23
N ILE A 247 -13.61 11.45 5.09
CA ILE A 247 -13.86 12.25 3.89
C ILE A 247 -15.26 12.00 3.34
N HIS A 248 -15.70 10.74 3.29
CA HIS A 248 -17.04 10.40 2.82
C HIS A 248 -18.13 11.13 3.63
N HIS A 249 -17.99 11.19 4.96
CA HIS A 249 -18.92 11.87 5.83
C HIS A 249 -18.83 13.40 5.73
N LEU A 250 -17.60 13.95 5.71
CA LEU A 250 -17.39 15.40 5.67
C LEU A 250 -17.79 16.02 4.32
N ALA A 251 -17.48 15.33 3.21
CA ALA A 251 -17.71 15.79 1.85
C ALA A 251 -18.99 15.20 1.22
N HIS A 252 -19.74 14.37 1.95
CA HIS A 252 -20.97 13.72 1.47
C HIS A 252 -20.80 13.02 0.10
N GLY A 253 -19.67 12.33 -0.07
CA GLY A 253 -19.33 11.63 -1.33
C GLY A 253 -19.00 12.54 -2.53
N ARG A 254 -18.83 13.86 -2.32
CA ARG A 254 -18.51 14.83 -3.39
C ARG A 254 -17.02 15.18 -3.49
N CYS A 255 -16.16 14.50 -2.72
CA CYS A 255 -14.72 14.71 -2.78
C CYS A 255 -14.15 14.24 -4.13
N PRO A 256 -13.35 15.06 -4.84
CA PRO A 256 -12.61 14.61 -6.02
C PRO A 256 -11.66 13.45 -5.70
N VAL A 257 -11.52 12.50 -6.64
CA VAL A 257 -10.72 11.28 -6.42
C VAL A 257 -9.28 11.61 -6.02
N TRP A 258 -8.67 12.59 -6.67
CA TRP A 258 -7.29 12.97 -6.39
C TRP A 258 -7.09 13.51 -4.97
N LEU A 259 -8.09 14.18 -4.41
CA LEU A 259 -8.04 14.77 -3.07
C LEU A 259 -8.28 13.71 -2.01
N ASP A 260 -9.25 12.82 -2.25
CA ASP A 260 -9.57 11.69 -1.38
C ASP A 260 -8.36 10.74 -1.25
N GLU A 261 -7.86 10.23 -2.39
CA GLU A 261 -6.69 9.34 -2.43
C GLU A 261 -5.41 10.05 -1.96
N GLY A 262 -5.27 11.34 -2.24
CA GLY A 262 -4.12 12.14 -1.81
C GLY A 262 -4.06 12.29 -0.29
N LEU A 263 -5.18 12.64 0.36
CA LEU A 263 -5.30 12.72 1.81
C LEU A 263 -5.09 11.36 2.47
N ALA A 264 -5.72 10.32 1.93
CA ALA A 264 -5.58 8.97 2.44
C ALA A 264 -4.13 8.49 2.34
N GLN A 265 -3.43 8.79 1.25
CA GLN A 265 -2.04 8.39 1.05
C GLN A 265 -1.05 9.19 1.92
N SER A 266 -1.22 10.52 2.02
CA SER A 266 -0.30 11.39 2.75
C SER A 266 -0.41 11.25 4.27
N ILE A 267 -1.61 10.97 4.79
CA ILE A 267 -1.86 10.85 6.24
C ILE A 267 -1.56 9.43 6.76
N ALA A 268 -1.73 8.41 5.91
CA ALA A 268 -1.47 7.02 6.28
C ALA A 268 0.00 6.76 6.59
N ARG A 269 0.92 7.33 5.81
CA ARG A 269 2.37 7.22 5.99
C ARG A 269 3.13 8.30 5.23
N PRO A 270 4.40 8.59 5.62
CA PRO A 270 5.28 9.41 4.82
C PRO A 270 5.50 8.85 3.41
N MET A 271 5.69 9.74 2.43
CA MET A 271 6.13 9.36 1.09
C MET A 271 7.52 8.71 1.12
N PHE A 272 7.68 7.59 0.42
CA PHE A 272 8.97 6.89 0.32
C PHE A 272 9.96 7.68 -0.54
N GLN A 273 11.26 7.53 -0.30
CA GLN A 273 12.26 8.16 -1.13
C GLN A 273 12.22 7.66 -2.59
N SER A 274 11.86 6.39 -2.79
CA SER A 274 11.60 5.84 -4.13
C SER A 274 10.44 6.52 -4.86
N GLU A 275 9.37 6.88 -4.15
CA GLU A 275 8.21 7.58 -4.72
C GLU A 275 8.54 9.03 -5.05
N ARG A 276 9.32 9.71 -4.19
CA ARG A 276 9.83 11.05 -4.49
C ARG A 276 10.66 11.07 -5.77
N ARG A 277 11.51 10.05 -5.98
CA ARG A 277 12.28 9.90 -7.22
C ARG A 277 11.37 9.66 -8.44
N ASP A 278 10.34 8.83 -8.30
CA ASP A 278 9.38 8.58 -9.37
C ASP A 278 8.63 9.87 -9.76
N LEU A 279 8.21 10.68 -8.77
CA LEU A 279 7.59 11.99 -9.01
C LEU A 279 8.55 12.97 -9.70
N GLN A 280 9.79 13.09 -9.20
CA GLN A 280 10.82 13.93 -9.81
C GLN A 280 11.09 13.53 -11.26
N HIS A 281 11.16 12.23 -11.55
CA HIS A 281 11.31 11.72 -12.90
C HIS A 281 10.11 12.11 -13.77
N ALA A 282 8.89 11.99 -13.26
CA ALA A 282 7.69 12.37 -14.00
C ALA A 282 7.65 13.87 -14.33
N ILE A 283 8.10 14.72 -13.40
CA ILE A 283 8.25 16.17 -13.62
C ILE A 283 9.27 16.43 -14.73
N GLN A 284 10.47 15.85 -14.63
CA GLN A 284 11.55 16.02 -15.62
C GLN A 284 11.14 15.56 -17.02
N LYS A 285 10.37 14.48 -17.10
CA LYS A 285 9.86 13.92 -18.35
C LYS A 285 8.55 14.55 -18.83
N LYS A 286 8.02 15.54 -18.10
CA LYS A 286 6.74 16.23 -18.41
C LYS A 286 5.59 15.24 -18.62
N CYS A 287 5.53 14.18 -17.80
CA CYS A 287 4.53 13.13 -17.89
C CYS A 287 3.63 13.03 -16.64
N LEU A 288 3.48 14.14 -15.92
CA LEU A 288 2.46 14.28 -14.88
C LEU A 288 1.06 14.05 -15.47
N LEU A 289 0.19 13.48 -14.66
CA LEU A 289 -1.21 13.25 -15.02
C LEU A 289 -1.98 14.57 -14.90
N SER A 290 -2.89 14.84 -15.84
CA SER A 290 -3.76 16.01 -15.71
C SER A 290 -4.78 15.84 -14.59
N CYS A 291 -5.32 16.94 -14.09
CA CYS A 291 -6.37 16.93 -13.07
C CYS A 291 -7.59 16.11 -13.52
N ALA A 292 -7.98 16.21 -14.79
CA ALA A 292 -9.06 15.40 -15.35
C ALA A 292 -8.77 13.88 -15.31
N VAL A 293 -7.50 13.47 -15.42
CA VAL A 293 -7.10 12.06 -15.28
C VAL A 293 -7.08 11.66 -13.81
N LEU A 294 -6.54 12.51 -12.93
CA LEU A 294 -6.50 12.27 -11.49
C LEU A 294 -7.88 12.28 -10.83
N ASN A 295 -8.89 12.86 -11.47
CA ASN A 295 -10.27 12.79 -10.98
C ASN A 295 -11.03 11.52 -11.44
N LYS A 296 -10.41 10.64 -12.24
CA LYS A 296 -11.00 9.34 -12.60
C LYS A 296 -10.70 8.32 -11.50
N PRO A 297 -11.57 7.34 -11.25
CA PRO A 297 -11.27 6.24 -10.34
C PRO A 297 -9.95 5.55 -10.73
N PHE A 298 -8.99 5.47 -9.81
CA PHE A 298 -7.63 4.98 -10.11
C PHE A 298 -7.62 3.52 -10.58
N ASN A 299 -8.57 2.70 -10.11
CA ASN A 299 -8.74 1.33 -10.59
C ASN A 299 -9.12 1.23 -12.08
N ARG A 300 -9.69 2.29 -12.67
CA ARG A 300 -10.02 2.39 -14.11
C ARG A 300 -8.86 2.92 -14.95
N LEU A 301 -7.80 3.42 -14.33
CA LEU A 301 -6.61 3.84 -15.04
C LEU A 301 -5.80 2.61 -15.53
N PRO A 302 -5.10 2.72 -16.68
CA PRO A 302 -4.10 1.73 -17.07
C PRO A 302 -3.07 1.50 -15.96
N THR A 303 -2.68 0.24 -15.72
CA THR A 303 -1.78 -0.14 -14.61
C THR A 303 -0.51 0.70 -14.52
N LYS A 304 0.06 1.09 -15.67
CA LYS A 304 1.27 1.94 -15.75
C LYS A 304 1.12 3.33 -15.14
N TYR A 305 -0.10 3.86 -15.04
CA TYR A 305 -0.37 5.20 -14.51
C TYR A 305 -0.83 5.20 -13.05
N ARG A 306 -1.33 4.07 -12.53
CA ARG A 306 -1.91 4.00 -11.18
C ARG A 306 -0.94 4.44 -10.10
N LYS A 307 0.30 3.92 -10.14
CA LYS A 307 1.33 4.28 -9.15
C LYS A 307 1.59 5.80 -9.16
N LEU A 308 1.75 6.39 -10.34
CA LEU A 308 1.96 7.83 -10.45
C LEU A 308 0.75 8.63 -9.97
N ALA A 309 -0.47 8.15 -10.20
CA ALA A 309 -1.68 8.83 -9.73
C ALA A 309 -1.72 8.96 -8.20
N TYR A 310 -1.45 7.88 -7.47
CA TYR A 310 -1.33 7.91 -6.01
C TYR A 310 -0.21 8.85 -5.53
N ILE A 311 0.99 8.74 -6.12
CA ILE A 311 2.15 9.56 -5.72
C ILE A 311 1.88 11.05 -5.97
N GLN A 312 1.36 11.38 -7.15
CA GLN A 312 1.09 12.76 -7.55
C GLN A 312 -0.01 13.36 -6.68
N SER A 313 -1.11 12.65 -6.44
CA SER A 313 -2.17 13.07 -5.52
C SER A 313 -1.68 13.30 -4.10
N ALA A 314 -0.84 12.41 -3.57
CA ALA A 314 -0.23 12.58 -2.26
C ALA A 314 0.64 13.86 -2.20
N ALA A 315 1.44 14.11 -3.23
CA ALA A 315 2.28 15.32 -3.29
C ALA A 315 1.48 16.61 -3.35
N VAL A 316 0.37 16.63 -4.10
CA VAL A 316 -0.56 17.77 -4.15
C VAL A 316 -1.12 18.06 -2.75
N VAL A 317 -1.60 17.03 -2.07
CA VAL A 317 -2.21 17.18 -0.75
C VAL A 317 -1.17 17.51 0.33
N GLU A 318 0.03 16.93 0.27
CA GLU A 318 1.13 17.30 1.15
C GLU A 318 1.46 18.79 1.01
N PHE A 319 1.50 19.32 -0.21
CA PHE A 319 1.65 20.76 -0.44
C PHE A 319 0.51 21.56 0.21
N LEU A 320 -0.75 21.16 -0.01
CA LEU A 320 -1.90 21.88 0.58
C LEU A 320 -1.85 21.87 2.11
N ILE A 321 -1.52 20.73 2.73
CA ILE A 321 -1.39 20.63 4.19
C ILE A 321 -0.24 21.50 4.69
N GLN A 322 0.92 21.47 4.03
CA GLN A 322 2.09 22.26 4.44
C GLN A 322 1.87 23.78 4.32
N GLN A 323 1.20 24.22 3.25
CA GLN A 323 0.97 25.65 3.02
C GLN A 323 -0.22 26.22 3.81
N PHE A 324 -1.27 25.43 3.98
CA PHE A 324 -2.57 25.93 4.44
C PHE A 324 -3.07 25.29 5.74
N GLY A 325 -2.49 24.16 6.13
CA GLY A 325 -2.84 23.43 7.35
C GLY A 325 -4.20 22.72 7.31
N PHE A 326 -4.37 21.77 8.23
CA PHE A 326 -5.63 21.02 8.38
C PHE A 326 -6.89 21.86 8.61
N PRO A 327 -6.88 23.02 9.30
CA PRO A 327 -8.08 23.84 9.42
C PRO A 327 -8.68 24.25 8.06
N LYS A 328 -7.85 24.58 7.06
CA LYS A 328 -8.34 24.91 5.71
C LYS A 328 -8.78 23.65 4.94
N ILE A 329 -8.09 22.52 5.10
CA ILE A 329 -8.53 21.22 4.55
C ILE A 329 -9.92 20.84 5.07
N ARG A 330 -10.17 21.00 6.37
CA ARG A 330 -11.50 20.76 6.97
C ARG A 330 -12.58 21.62 6.34
N ARG A 331 -12.32 22.93 6.20
CA ARG A 331 -13.26 23.85 5.52
C ARG A 331 -13.52 23.42 4.07
N LEU A 332 -12.50 22.95 3.36
CA LEU A 332 -12.63 22.47 1.99
C LEU A 332 -13.58 21.27 1.93
N LEU A 333 -13.35 20.25 2.75
CA LEU A 333 -14.21 19.07 2.80
C LEU A 333 -15.67 19.44 3.12
N HIS A 334 -15.91 20.36 4.06
CA HIS A 334 -17.27 20.84 4.35
C HIS A 334 -17.90 21.62 3.19
N GLN A 335 -17.16 22.48 2.48
CA GLN A 335 -17.70 23.17 1.30
C GLN A 335 -18.08 22.18 0.19
N LEU A 336 -17.26 21.16 -0.04
CA LEU A 336 -17.60 20.05 -0.95
C LEU A 336 -18.85 19.31 -0.46
N GLY A 337 -18.96 19.07 0.85
CA GLY A 337 -20.15 18.52 1.50
C GLY A 337 -21.42 19.36 1.35
N ASN A 338 -21.28 20.67 1.13
CA ASN A 338 -22.38 21.59 0.83
C ASN A 338 -22.67 21.73 -0.67
N GLY A 339 -21.94 21.02 -1.53
CA GLY A 339 -22.15 21.01 -2.98
C GLY A 339 -21.39 22.10 -3.75
N THR A 340 -20.48 22.84 -3.09
CA THR A 340 -19.61 23.80 -3.78
C THR A 340 -18.68 23.04 -4.74
N PRO A 341 -18.57 23.44 -6.02
CA PRO A 341 -17.60 22.87 -6.95
C PRO A 341 -16.16 23.02 -6.44
N ILE A 342 -15.30 22.05 -6.72
CA ILE A 342 -13.93 22.01 -6.17
C ILE A 342 -13.11 23.24 -6.56
N GLU A 343 -13.25 23.71 -7.81
CA GLU A 343 -12.54 24.88 -8.32
C GLU A 343 -12.90 26.13 -7.51
N VAL A 344 -14.19 26.32 -7.24
CA VAL A 344 -14.73 27.44 -6.47
C VAL A 344 -14.30 27.34 -5.00
N ALA A 345 -14.36 26.13 -4.42
CA ALA A 345 -13.99 25.91 -3.02
C ALA A 345 -12.49 26.17 -2.79
N ILE A 346 -11.64 25.73 -3.71
CA ILE A 346 -10.19 25.98 -3.69
C ILE A 346 -9.90 27.48 -3.74
N GLU A 347 -10.52 28.20 -4.67
CA GLU A 347 -10.32 29.65 -4.82
C GLU A 347 -10.74 30.40 -3.55
N GLN A 348 -11.90 30.07 -2.99
CA GLN A 348 -12.42 30.71 -1.78
C GLN A 348 -11.58 30.43 -0.52
N ILE A 349 -11.02 29.22 -0.39
CA ILE A 349 -10.34 28.80 0.84
C ILE A 349 -8.84 29.07 0.80
N PHE A 350 -8.21 28.80 -0.35
CA PHE A 350 -6.77 28.89 -0.52
C PHE A 350 -6.33 30.20 -1.17
N GLY A 351 -7.23 30.90 -1.87
CA GLY A 351 -6.91 32.14 -2.57
C GLY A 351 -6.07 31.93 -3.81
N CYS A 352 -6.09 30.72 -4.38
CA CYS A 352 -5.44 30.36 -5.63
C CYS A 352 -6.38 29.51 -6.48
N SER A 353 -6.12 29.49 -7.78
CA SER A 353 -6.78 28.61 -8.74
C SER A 353 -6.24 27.19 -8.68
N LEU A 354 -7.03 26.22 -9.17
CA LEU A 354 -6.63 24.82 -9.27
C LEU A 354 -5.32 24.63 -10.07
N THR A 355 -5.07 25.47 -11.08
CA THR A 355 -3.88 25.44 -11.93
C THR A 355 -2.61 25.97 -11.26
N GLU A 356 -2.74 26.75 -10.20
CA GLU A 356 -1.60 27.28 -9.44
C GLU A 356 -1.10 26.28 -8.38
N ILE A 357 -1.87 25.23 -8.10
CA ILE A 357 -1.46 24.18 -7.16
C ILE A 357 -0.37 23.32 -7.83
N PRO A 358 0.82 23.19 -7.21
CA PRO A 358 1.88 22.34 -7.73
C PRO A 358 1.42 20.92 -7.99
N PHE A 359 1.94 20.33 -9.06
CA PHE A 359 1.62 18.98 -9.52
C PHE A 359 0.17 18.77 -9.99
N LEU A 360 -0.71 19.78 -9.98
CA LEU A 360 -1.98 19.76 -10.71
C LEU A 360 -1.87 20.55 -12.01
N GLN A 361 -2.30 19.95 -13.12
CA GLN A 361 -2.23 20.57 -14.46
C GLN A 361 -3.52 20.28 -15.22
N GLU A 362 -4.05 21.24 -15.97
CA GLU A 362 -5.29 21.07 -16.74
C GLU A 362 -5.13 20.12 -17.94
N SER A 363 -4.02 20.23 -18.67
CA SER A 363 -3.72 19.40 -19.82
C SER A 363 -2.47 18.55 -19.57
N ALA A 364 -2.49 17.31 -20.07
CA ALA A 364 -1.26 16.56 -20.21
C ALA A 364 -0.43 17.29 -21.27
N GLN A 365 0.81 17.69 -20.95
CA GLN A 365 1.80 17.87 -22.00
C GLN A 365 2.05 16.48 -22.60
N MET A 366 1.19 16.05 -23.51
CA MET A 366 1.48 14.89 -24.35
C MET A 366 2.70 15.27 -25.17
N SER A 367 3.88 14.86 -24.69
CA SER A 367 5.04 14.72 -25.54
C SER A 367 4.63 13.78 -26.66
N ASN A 368 4.44 14.37 -27.84
CA ASN A 368 4.19 13.66 -29.07
C ASN A 368 5.36 12.66 -29.26
N PRO A 369 5.14 11.34 -29.33
CA PRO A 369 6.22 10.37 -29.52
C PRO A 369 6.71 10.33 -30.99
N ALA A 370 6.54 11.42 -31.73
CA ALA A 370 7.02 11.59 -33.09
C ALA A 370 8.01 12.76 -33.13
N ALA A 371 9.22 12.53 -32.61
CA ALA A 371 10.43 13.22 -33.02
C ALA A 371 11.66 12.46 -32.48
N THR A 372 12.32 11.78 -33.43
CA THR A 372 13.64 11.13 -33.42
C THR A 372 13.86 9.94 -32.49
#